data_AF-A0A2N7WG70-F1
#
_entry.id   AF-A0A2N7WG70-F1
#
_cell.length_a   1.000
_cell.length_b   1.000
_cell.length_c   1.000
_cell.angle_alpha   90.00
_cell.angle_beta   90.00
_cell.angle_gamma   90.00
#
_symmetry.space_group_name_H-M   'P 1'
#
loop_
_entity.id
_entity.type
_entity.pdbx_description
1 polymer ?
#
loop_
_entity_poly.entity_id
_entity_poly.type
_entity_poly.pdbx_seq_one_letter_code
_entity_poly.pdbx_strand_id
1 'polypeptide(L)'
;MQVREFELDVAVDSSSARSLSWLEKRVMAQIGASSVPIRFVVNAMGAASWRCDVAVVEGVAPGIAARSRSLFEFRKREAENTGAFNVALVIPTGIACTIGGHAGDANPVVKLMASVCDTLITHPNAVNASDLNELPANALYVEGSTLSRLLMGTAGLRPTRANRVLAAVEAHEEAPVLNAAINSVAAAVATYGLSSAGIVLIDPALQLASHATPAGRASGAVRHLDRLFDAVRAKRGQFDALAISTRVQVDAPCRTAYYRSHGELVNPWGGVEALLTHAVSTLLGIPTAHAPMYESVAVAHEDIGVVDARMAAEAISTGFFMCVLKGLQQSPRIVTDEASMRAPGVLTAMDVSCLVIPDGCIGLPMLAALEQGIPVIAVRGNISMMHNRLADLPWAQGRFYEVDNYLEAVGLIAAFKRGIAPDSLRRPLPALHVEVAAQAPEHAARPGAALPEPDYLPDL
;
A
#
# COMPACT_ATOMS: atom_id res chain seq x y z
N MET A 1 20.46 -14.21 0.09
CA MET A 1 19.62 -13.07 -0.32
C MET A 1 19.59 -12.04 0.79
N GLN A 2 19.62 -10.75 0.45
CA GLN A 2 19.50 -9.64 1.40
C GLN A 2 18.59 -8.55 0.87
N VAL A 3 17.91 -7.83 1.77
CA VAL A 3 17.07 -6.67 1.47
C VAL A 3 17.70 -5.45 2.12
N ARG A 4 17.89 -4.40 1.31
CA ARG A 4 18.49 -3.13 1.74
C ARG A 4 17.75 -1.97 1.11
N GLU A 5 17.77 -0.85 1.81
CA GLU A 5 17.30 0.43 1.30
C GLU A 5 18.49 1.34 0.96
N PHE A 6 18.35 2.09 -0.13
CA PHE A 6 19.31 3.03 -0.65
C PHE A 6 18.65 4.39 -0.81
N GLU A 7 19.29 5.43 -0.31
CA GLU A 7 18.93 6.81 -0.62
C GLU A 7 19.56 7.19 -1.96
N LEU A 8 18.75 7.77 -2.85
CA LEU A 8 19.12 8.15 -4.20
C LEU A 8 18.69 9.59 -4.48
N ASP A 9 19.54 10.34 -5.16
CA ASP A 9 19.15 11.61 -5.77
C ASP A 9 18.80 11.38 -7.24
N VAL A 10 17.53 11.60 -7.57
CA VAL A 10 17.02 11.49 -8.94
C VAL A 10 16.96 12.89 -9.54
N ALA A 11 17.94 13.27 -10.34
CA ALA A 11 17.95 14.59 -11.00
C ALA A 11 16.75 14.76 -11.94
N VAL A 12 16.12 15.93 -11.91
CA VAL A 12 14.93 16.32 -12.66
C VAL A 12 15.34 17.29 -13.77
N ASP A 13 15.19 16.88 -15.03
CA ASP A 13 15.48 17.78 -16.16
C ASP A 13 14.19 18.48 -16.61
N SER A 14 14.29 19.73 -17.05
CA SER A 14 13.17 20.58 -17.47
C SER A 14 12.38 20.06 -18.68
N SER A 15 12.98 19.16 -19.47
CA SER A 15 12.38 18.55 -20.66
C SER A 15 11.81 17.14 -20.42
N SER A 16 12.03 16.54 -19.24
CA SER A 16 11.55 15.20 -18.95
C SER A 16 10.06 15.23 -18.60
N ALA A 17 9.24 14.56 -19.39
CA ALA A 17 7.97 14.06 -18.88
C ALA A 17 8.32 13.16 -17.68
N ARG A 18 7.91 13.57 -16.47
CA ARG A 18 8.20 12.90 -15.19
C ARG A 18 7.43 11.56 -15.07
N SER A 19 7.52 10.74 -16.10
CA SER A 19 6.80 9.46 -16.21
C SER A 19 7.47 8.39 -15.36
N LEU A 20 6.71 7.33 -15.08
CA LEU A 20 7.22 6.14 -14.39
C LEU A 20 8.40 5.49 -15.14
N SER A 21 8.41 5.51 -16.47
CA SER A 21 9.51 4.97 -17.28
C SER A 21 10.78 5.82 -17.23
N TRP A 22 10.65 7.13 -17.03
CA TRP A 22 11.79 8.02 -16.77
C TRP A 22 12.39 7.75 -15.39
N LEU A 23 11.54 7.61 -14.36
CA LEU A 23 11.96 7.24 -13.01
C LEU A 23 12.70 5.90 -12.99
N GLU A 24 12.14 4.89 -13.66
CA GLU A 24 12.73 3.55 -13.75
C GLU A 24 14.17 3.61 -14.26
N LYS A 25 14.41 4.28 -15.40
CA LYS A 25 15.75 4.39 -16.00
C LYS A 25 16.76 5.00 -15.04
N ARG A 26 16.39 6.06 -14.33
CA ARG A 26 17.28 6.76 -13.39
C ARG A 26 17.54 5.97 -12.13
N VAL A 27 16.52 5.31 -11.59
CA VAL A 27 16.66 4.44 -10.42
C VAL A 27 17.55 3.25 -10.76
N MET A 28 17.23 2.51 -11.84
CA MET A 28 17.97 1.31 -12.23
C MET A 28 19.43 1.60 -12.60
N ALA A 29 19.74 2.79 -13.13
CA ALA A 29 21.11 3.22 -13.39
C ALA A 29 21.96 3.38 -12.11
N GLN A 30 21.33 3.69 -10.97
CA GLN A 30 22.02 3.88 -9.69
C GLN A 30 22.12 2.60 -8.85
N ILE A 31 21.09 1.75 -8.85
CA ILE A 31 21.07 0.51 -8.03
C ILE A 31 21.70 -0.72 -8.71
N GLY A 32 21.94 -0.64 -10.02
CA GLY A 32 22.53 -1.72 -10.82
C GLY A 32 21.54 -2.82 -11.22
N ALA A 33 21.84 -3.51 -12.33
CA ALA A 33 20.94 -4.48 -12.96
C ALA A 33 20.77 -5.81 -12.17
N SER A 34 21.66 -6.11 -11.22
CA SER A 34 21.60 -7.30 -10.38
C SER A 34 20.62 -7.19 -9.21
N SER A 35 20.11 -5.98 -8.96
CA SER A 35 19.25 -5.65 -7.82
C SER A 35 17.78 -5.67 -8.26
N VAL A 36 16.91 -6.31 -7.48
CA VAL A 36 15.46 -6.34 -7.75
C VAL A 36 14.78 -5.28 -6.89
N PRO A 37 14.30 -4.15 -7.44
CA PRO A 37 13.59 -3.15 -6.65
C PRO A 37 12.25 -3.68 -6.15
N ILE A 38 11.92 -3.40 -4.89
CA ILE A 38 10.69 -3.82 -4.22
C ILE A 38 9.92 -2.66 -3.57
N ARG A 39 10.56 -1.50 -3.41
CA ARG A 39 9.93 -0.27 -2.89
C ARG A 39 10.58 0.95 -3.53
N PHE A 40 9.76 1.96 -3.81
CA PHE A 40 10.22 3.29 -4.21
C PHE A 40 9.38 4.36 -3.51
N VAL A 41 10.06 5.34 -2.91
CA VAL A 41 9.46 6.46 -2.18
C VAL A 41 10.22 7.74 -2.53
N VAL A 42 9.52 8.86 -2.66
CA VAL A 42 10.14 10.19 -2.79
C VAL A 42 10.00 10.90 -1.44
N ASN A 43 11.12 11.12 -0.76
CA ASN A 43 11.17 11.76 0.55
C ASN A 43 10.99 13.28 0.46
N ALA A 44 11.60 13.89 -0.56
CA ALA A 44 11.51 15.32 -0.81
C ALA A 44 11.64 15.62 -2.31
N MET A 45 10.70 16.41 -2.84
CA MET A 45 10.77 16.96 -4.19
C MET A 45 11.54 18.28 -4.18
N GLY A 46 12.61 18.36 -4.97
CA GLY A 46 13.29 19.60 -5.32
C GLY A 46 13.11 19.95 -6.79
N ALA A 47 13.40 21.21 -7.14
CA ALA A 47 13.32 21.69 -8.52
C ALA A 47 14.34 21.01 -9.45
N ALA A 48 15.54 20.71 -8.94
CA ALA A 48 16.64 20.10 -9.69
C ALA A 48 16.80 18.59 -9.43
N SER A 49 16.34 18.09 -8.29
CA SER A 49 16.44 16.66 -7.94
C SER A 49 15.36 16.26 -6.95
N TRP A 50 15.00 14.98 -6.96
CA TRP A 50 14.15 14.33 -5.97
C TRP A 50 15.00 13.42 -5.09
N ARG A 51 14.91 13.59 -3.77
CA ARG A 51 15.52 12.67 -2.81
C ARG A 51 14.58 11.49 -2.62
N CYS A 52 15.06 10.30 -2.96
CA CYS A 52 14.25 9.09 -3.02
C CYS A 52 14.86 7.97 -2.18
N ASP A 53 14.02 7.07 -1.66
CA ASP A 53 14.45 5.80 -1.10
C ASP A 53 14.03 4.66 -2.03
N VAL A 54 14.95 3.74 -2.27
CA VAL A 54 14.71 2.50 -3.01
C VAL A 54 15.13 1.31 -2.19
N ALA A 55 14.19 0.42 -1.91
CA ALA A 55 14.51 -0.87 -1.35
C ALA A 55 14.66 -1.92 -2.45
N VAL A 56 15.70 -2.74 -2.35
CA VAL A 56 16.01 -3.81 -3.31
C VAL A 56 16.30 -5.13 -2.61
N VAL A 57 16.09 -6.22 -3.34
CA VAL A 57 16.60 -7.55 -2.98
C VAL A 57 17.84 -7.84 -3.81
N GLU A 58 18.91 -8.24 -3.13
CA GLU A 58 20.17 -8.65 -3.74
C GLU A 58 20.42 -10.16 -3.54
N GLY A 59 21.19 -10.76 -4.45
CA GLY A 59 21.51 -12.19 -4.43
C GLY A 59 20.33 -13.09 -4.81
N VAL A 60 19.37 -12.56 -5.58
CA VAL A 60 18.27 -13.34 -6.15
C VAL A 60 18.81 -14.20 -7.29
N ALA A 61 18.45 -15.49 -7.30
CA ALA A 61 18.86 -16.39 -8.38
C ALA A 61 18.34 -15.88 -9.74
N PRO A 62 19.13 -15.94 -10.83
CA PRO A 62 18.76 -15.36 -12.13
C PRO A 62 17.39 -15.82 -12.66
N GLY A 63 17.03 -17.10 -12.43
CA GLY A 63 15.73 -17.64 -12.86
C GLY A 63 14.52 -17.10 -12.09
N ILE A 64 14.71 -16.58 -10.86
CA ILE A 64 13.66 -15.89 -10.09
C ILE A 64 13.63 -14.42 -10.51
N ALA A 65 14.79 -13.78 -10.64
CA ALA A 65 14.90 -12.39 -11.10
C ALA A 65 14.25 -12.19 -12.48
N ALA A 66 14.50 -13.10 -13.43
CA ALA A 66 13.91 -13.06 -14.78
C ALA A 66 12.38 -13.23 -14.81
N ARG A 67 11.78 -13.80 -13.76
CA ARG A 67 10.32 -13.91 -13.62
C ARG A 67 9.72 -12.71 -12.89
N SER A 68 10.54 -11.95 -12.16
CA SER A 68 10.11 -10.72 -11.51
C SER A 68 10.00 -9.64 -12.56
N ARG A 69 8.80 -9.08 -12.69
CA ARG A 69 8.58 -7.87 -13.49
C ARG A 69 9.23 -6.68 -12.81
N SER A 70 9.49 -5.63 -13.59
CA SER A 70 9.99 -4.37 -13.04
C SER A 70 8.97 -3.80 -12.05
N LEU A 71 9.46 -3.28 -10.93
CA LEU A 71 8.63 -2.55 -9.96
C LEU A 71 7.94 -1.33 -10.60
N PHE A 72 8.55 -0.77 -11.64
CA PHE A 72 8.06 0.40 -12.37
C PHE A 72 7.25 0.03 -13.63
N GLU A 73 7.05 -1.26 -13.92
CA GLU A 73 6.17 -1.67 -15.02
C GLU A 73 4.77 -1.10 -14.78
N PHE A 74 4.31 -0.28 -15.73
CA PHE A 74 3.04 0.42 -15.65
C PHE A 74 2.14 0.03 -16.81
N ARG A 75 0.87 -0.22 -16.50
CA ARG A 75 -0.18 -0.55 -17.45
C ARG A 75 -1.37 0.36 -17.21
N LYS A 76 -1.56 1.29 -18.13
CA LYS A 76 -2.67 2.23 -18.10
C LYS A 76 -4.00 1.48 -18.19
N ARG A 77 -4.94 1.82 -17.30
CA ARG A 77 -6.32 1.33 -17.34
C ARG A 77 -7.00 1.84 -18.61
N GLU A 78 -7.69 0.95 -19.33
CA GLU A 78 -8.39 1.30 -20.57
C GLU A 78 -9.63 2.16 -20.30
N ALA A 79 -10.31 1.89 -19.17
CA ALA A 79 -11.47 2.61 -18.69
C ALA A 79 -11.61 2.47 -17.16
N GLU A 80 -12.61 3.11 -16.59
CA GLU A 80 -13.06 2.89 -15.22
C GLU A 80 -14.30 1.99 -15.23
N ASN A 81 -14.30 0.96 -14.38
CA ASN A 81 -15.47 0.16 -14.10
C ASN A 81 -16.31 0.85 -13.01
N THR A 82 -17.53 1.24 -13.35
CA THR A 82 -18.41 2.05 -12.47
C THR A 82 -19.51 1.24 -11.77
N GLY A 83 -19.47 -0.10 -11.89
CA GLY A 83 -20.47 -0.99 -11.28
C GLY A 83 -20.39 -1.08 -9.74
N ALA A 84 -19.26 -0.66 -9.16
CA ALA A 84 -19.04 -0.55 -7.72
C ALA A 84 -18.09 0.63 -7.45
N PHE A 85 -18.23 1.26 -6.30
CA PHE A 85 -17.35 2.34 -5.85
C PHE A 85 -16.30 1.79 -4.88
N ASN A 86 -15.11 1.48 -5.40
CA ASN A 86 -14.03 0.89 -4.60
C ASN A 86 -12.95 1.91 -4.28
N VAL A 87 -12.56 1.98 -3.01
CA VAL A 87 -11.61 2.98 -2.50
C VAL A 87 -10.32 2.28 -2.13
N ALA A 88 -9.17 2.80 -2.59
CA ALA A 88 -7.87 2.42 -2.05
C ALA A 88 -7.49 3.37 -0.91
N LEU A 89 -7.16 2.85 0.27
CA LEU A 89 -6.64 3.62 1.40
C LEU A 89 -5.20 3.20 1.69
N VAL A 90 -4.29 4.18 1.58
CA VAL A 90 -2.86 4.00 1.87
C VAL A 90 -2.46 4.91 3.02
N ILE A 91 -1.97 4.33 4.10
CA ILE A 91 -1.34 5.00 5.24
C ILE A 91 0.04 4.37 5.45
N PRO A 92 1.10 4.94 4.87
CA PRO A 92 2.40 4.30 4.85
C PRO A 92 2.98 4.11 6.25
N THR A 93 3.68 2.99 6.46
CA THR A 93 4.42 2.72 7.70
C THR A 93 5.80 3.37 7.68
N GLY A 94 6.36 3.64 8.87
CA GLY A 94 7.72 4.16 9.05
C GLY A 94 7.94 5.64 8.72
N ILE A 95 6.86 6.41 8.48
CA ILE A 95 6.91 7.86 8.20
C ILE A 95 6.23 8.72 9.28
N ALA A 96 5.92 8.14 10.43
CA ALA A 96 5.31 8.81 11.58
C ALA A 96 3.98 9.52 11.26
N CYS A 97 3.10 8.86 10.50
CA CYS A 97 1.74 9.37 10.31
C CYS A 97 1.05 9.58 11.66
N THR A 98 0.40 10.74 11.86
CA THR A 98 -0.40 11.02 13.06
C THR A 98 -1.50 9.98 13.30
N ILE A 99 -2.08 9.46 12.22
CA ILE A 99 -3.03 8.34 12.23
C ILE A 99 -2.46 7.20 11.39
N GLY A 100 -2.34 6.02 11.98
CA GLY A 100 -1.76 4.82 11.35
C GLY A 100 -0.24 4.76 11.40
N GLY A 101 0.37 5.58 12.26
CA GLY A 101 1.81 5.54 12.56
C GLY A 101 2.19 4.51 13.62
N HIS A 102 1.21 3.99 14.38
CA HIS A 102 1.38 2.98 15.43
C HIS A 102 0.52 1.75 15.13
N ALA A 103 0.64 0.67 15.92
CA ALA A 103 -0.13 -0.53 15.66
C ALA A 103 -1.64 -0.32 15.95
N GLY A 104 -2.42 -0.14 14.88
CA GLY A 104 -3.87 -0.24 14.93
C GLY A 104 -4.65 1.05 15.07
N ASP A 105 -3.98 2.20 15.18
CA ASP A 105 -4.63 3.49 15.41
C ASP A 105 -5.38 4.03 14.17
N ALA A 106 -5.14 3.46 12.98
CA ALA A 106 -5.92 3.72 11.78
C ALA A 106 -7.24 2.93 11.68
N ASN A 107 -7.49 1.93 12.53
CA ASN A 107 -8.68 1.07 12.42
C ASN A 107 -10.02 1.83 12.40
N PRO A 108 -10.24 2.87 13.23
CA PRO A 108 -11.46 3.69 13.15
C PRO A 108 -11.64 4.37 11.80
N VAL A 109 -10.56 4.87 11.19
CA VAL A 109 -10.59 5.48 9.85
C VAL A 109 -10.97 4.43 8.80
N VAL A 110 -10.36 3.24 8.87
CA VAL A 110 -10.67 2.13 7.97
C VAL A 110 -12.16 1.77 8.06
N LYS A 111 -12.70 1.61 9.28
CA LYS A 111 -14.13 1.29 9.50
C LYS A 111 -15.06 2.36 8.95
N LEU A 112 -14.74 3.63 9.20
CA LEU A 112 -15.54 4.75 8.70
C LEU A 112 -15.52 4.79 7.16
N MET A 113 -14.35 4.65 6.56
CA MET A 113 -14.19 4.65 5.10
C MET A 113 -14.94 3.50 4.43
N ALA A 114 -14.85 2.31 5.02
CA ALA A 114 -15.56 1.12 4.55
C ALA A 114 -17.08 1.29 4.57
N SER A 115 -17.63 2.14 5.45
CA SER A 115 -19.07 2.38 5.55
C SER A 115 -19.66 3.18 4.37
N VAL A 116 -18.82 3.87 3.58
CA VAL A 116 -19.27 4.75 2.48
C VAL A 116 -18.83 4.26 1.10
N CYS A 117 -18.07 3.18 0.99
CA CYS A 117 -17.66 2.56 -0.27
C CYS A 117 -18.21 1.13 -0.39
N ASP A 118 -18.19 0.56 -1.59
CA ASP A 118 -18.61 -0.84 -1.80
C ASP A 118 -17.50 -1.79 -1.37
N THR A 119 -16.25 -1.53 -1.78
CA THR A 119 -15.06 -2.26 -1.32
C THR A 119 -13.96 -1.30 -0.89
N LEU A 120 -13.37 -1.53 0.28
CA LEU A 120 -12.17 -0.82 0.73
C LEU A 120 -10.93 -1.68 0.49
N ILE A 121 -9.96 -1.19 -0.26
CA ILE A 121 -8.67 -1.86 -0.47
C ILE A 121 -7.65 -1.18 0.44
N THR A 122 -7.11 -1.91 1.41
CA THR A 122 -6.10 -1.36 2.33
C THR A 122 -5.04 -2.40 2.68
N HIS A 123 -4.10 -2.04 3.53
CA HIS A 123 -2.89 -2.83 3.79
C HIS A 123 -2.73 -3.17 5.27
N PRO A 124 -1.89 -4.18 5.61
CA PRO A 124 -1.64 -4.62 6.98
C PRO A 124 -1.47 -3.49 8.01
N ASN A 125 -0.62 -2.50 7.74
CA ASN A 125 -0.35 -1.40 8.67
C ASN A 125 -1.59 -0.60 9.10
N ALA A 126 -2.64 -0.54 8.26
CA ALA A 126 -3.84 0.23 8.60
C ALA A 126 -4.79 -0.52 9.54
N VAL A 127 -4.68 -1.85 9.62
CA VAL A 127 -5.67 -2.72 10.28
C VAL A 127 -5.10 -3.67 11.32
N ASN A 128 -3.81 -3.97 11.23
CA ASN A 128 -3.10 -4.78 12.21
C ASN A 128 -2.85 -3.95 13.46
N ALA A 129 -3.21 -4.50 14.60
CA ALA A 129 -3.03 -3.91 15.92
C ALA A 129 -2.50 -5.01 16.85
N SER A 130 -1.34 -5.56 16.53
CA SER A 130 -0.71 -6.65 17.27
C SER A 130 -1.58 -7.90 17.34
N ASP A 131 -2.11 -8.32 18.50
CA ASP A 131 -3.03 -9.47 18.54
C ASP A 131 -4.47 -9.13 18.13
N LEU A 132 -4.76 -7.88 17.74
CA LEU A 132 -6.06 -7.42 17.27
C LEU A 132 -6.05 -7.10 15.76
N ASN A 133 -7.17 -7.37 15.07
CA ASN A 133 -7.38 -6.95 13.69
C ASN A 133 -8.84 -6.58 13.50
N GLU A 134 -9.07 -5.35 13.02
CA GLU A 134 -10.40 -4.75 12.94
C GLU A 134 -10.78 -4.42 11.48
N LEU A 135 -10.28 -5.24 10.54
CA LEU A 135 -10.60 -5.16 9.12
C LEU A 135 -12.12 -5.33 8.89
N PRO A 136 -12.79 -4.35 8.24
CA PRO A 136 -14.21 -4.45 7.89
C PRO A 136 -14.53 -5.59 6.91
N ALA A 137 -15.76 -6.09 6.95
CA ALA A 137 -16.18 -7.22 6.11
C ALA A 137 -16.12 -6.95 4.60
N ASN A 138 -16.27 -5.70 4.17
CA ASN A 138 -16.13 -5.27 2.77
C ASN A 138 -14.74 -4.72 2.45
N ALA A 139 -13.72 -5.01 3.27
CA ALA A 139 -12.36 -4.59 3.03
C ALA A 139 -11.45 -5.74 2.56
N LEU A 140 -10.53 -5.45 1.65
CA LEU A 140 -9.51 -6.38 1.16
C LEU A 140 -8.18 -6.09 1.84
N TYR A 141 -7.60 -7.13 2.45
CA TYR A 141 -6.30 -7.10 3.10
C TYR A 141 -5.16 -7.29 2.09
N VAL A 142 -4.53 -6.21 1.65
CA VAL A 142 -3.57 -6.21 0.53
C VAL A 142 -2.22 -5.65 0.96
N GLU A 143 -1.20 -6.50 0.94
CA GLU A 143 0.18 -6.10 1.22
C GLU A 143 0.63 -4.93 0.31
N GLY A 144 1.43 -3.99 0.83
CA GLY A 144 1.73 -2.70 0.18
C GLY A 144 2.38 -2.80 -1.21
N SER A 145 3.28 -3.77 -1.44
CA SER A 145 3.86 -4.02 -2.77
C SER A 145 2.79 -4.52 -3.75
N THR A 146 1.85 -5.33 -3.28
CA THR A 146 0.71 -5.81 -4.08
C THR A 146 -0.28 -4.69 -4.39
N LEU A 147 -0.56 -3.80 -3.43
CA LEU A 147 -1.39 -2.61 -3.65
C LEU A 147 -0.74 -1.68 -4.68
N SER A 148 0.58 -1.50 -4.61
CA SER A 148 1.34 -0.75 -5.62
C SER A 148 1.15 -1.37 -7.01
N ARG A 149 1.32 -2.69 -7.13
CA ARG A 149 1.14 -3.42 -8.40
C ARG A 149 -0.29 -3.37 -8.93
N LEU A 150 -1.30 -3.36 -8.06
CA LEU A 150 -2.69 -3.13 -8.44
C LEU A 150 -2.84 -1.79 -9.15
N LEU A 151 -2.38 -0.69 -8.53
CA LEU A 151 -2.52 0.65 -9.08
C LEU A 151 -1.64 0.86 -10.32
N MET A 152 -0.47 0.21 -10.36
CA MET A 152 0.39 0.15 -11.54
C MET A 152 -0.23 -0.68 -12.69
N GLY A 153 -1.35 -1.38 -12.45
CA GLY A 153 -2.05 -2.18 -13.46
C GLY A 153 -1.39 -3.52 -13.78
N THR A 154 -0.42 -3.96 -12.99
CA THR A 154 0.37 -5.20 -13.21
C THR A 154 -0.07 -6.37 -12.33
N ALA A 155 -1.03 -6.15 -11.43
CA ALA A 155 -1.69 -7.21 -10.68
C ALA A 155 -3.19 -6.94 -10.57
N GLY A 156 -3.98 -8.01 -10.59
CA GLY A 156 -5.36 -8.04 -10.16
C GLY A 156 -5.51 -8.74 -8.80
N LEU A 157 -6.59 -8.44 -8.11
CA LEU A 157 -6.97 -9.01 -6.83
C LEU A 157 -8.20 -9.87 -7.02
N ARG A 158 -8.08 -11.17 -6.75
CA ARG A 158 -9.24 -12.08 -6.72
C ARG A 158 -9.64 -12.32 -5.28
N PRO A 159 -10.77 -11.75 -4.80
CA PRO A 159 -11.27 -12.01 -3.45
C PRO A 159 -11.41 -13.51 -3.19
N THR A 160 -11.16 -13.93 -1.95
CA THR A 160 -11.26 -15.32 -1.53
C THR A 160 -12.21 -15.45 -0.35
N ARG A 161 -12.83 -16.62 -0.21
CA ARG A 161 -13.61 -16.94 1.00
C ARG A 161 -12.70 -17.36 2.15
N ALA A 162 -11.63 -18.07 1.82
CA ALA A 162 -10.60 -18.54 2.73
C ALA A 162 -9.31 -18.85 1.96
N ASN A 163 -8.16 -18.64 2.60
CA ASN A 163 -6.83 -19.08 2.17
C ASN A 163 -6.33 -20.21 3.07
N ARG A 164 -5.55 -21.13 2.49
CA ARG A 164 -4.68 -22.02 3.26
C ARG A 164 -3.46 -21.22 3.72
N VAL A 165 -3.37 -20.90 5.00
CA VAL A 165 -2.29 -20.04 5.54
C VAL A 165 -1.18 -20.90 6.12
N LEU A 166 0.04 -20.77 5.59
CA LEU A 166 1.25 -21.34 6.21
C LEU A 166 1.83 -20.32 7.19
N ALA A 167 2.15 -20.75 8.41
CA ALA A 167 2.90 -19.94 9.36
C ALA A 167 4.38 -20.31 9.31
N ALA A 168 5.24 -19.35 8.96
CA ALA A 168 6.68 -19.46 9.08
C ALA A 168 7.12 -18.72 10.35
N VAL A 169 7.54 -19.49 11.35
CA VAL A 169 7.84 -18.98 12.70
C VAL A 169 9.33 -19.16 12.96
N GLU A 170 10.03 -18.10 13.35
CA GLU A 170 11.43 -18.22 13.73
C GLU A 170 11.60 -19.14 14.94
N ALA A 171 12.60 -20.02 14.90
CA ALA A 171 12.93 -20.82 16.08
C ALA A 171 13.42 -19.92 17.22
N HIS A 172 12.96 -20.21 18.44
CA HIS A 172 13.32 -19.48 19.64
C HIS A 172 13.82 -20.43 20.73
N GLU A 173 14.89 -20.05 21.42
CA GLU A 173 15.48 -20.87 22.50
C GLU A 173 14.60 -20.89 23.75
N GLU A 174 13.94 -19.77 24.04
CA GLU A 174 12.97 -19.67 25.13
C GLU A 174 11.60 -20.14 24.68
N ALA A 175 11.19 -21.31 25.18
CA ALA A 175 9.93 -21.97 24.81
C ALA A 175 8.68 -21.07 24.95
N PRO A 176 8.52 -20.20 25.97
CA PRO A 176 7.31 -19.38 26.08
C PRO A 176 7.10 -18.42 24.89
N VAL A 177 8.17 -17.85 24.34
CA VAL A 177 8.11 -16.96 23.16
C VAL A 177 7.66 -17.74 21.93
N LEU A 178 8.29 -18.90 21.68
CA LEU A 178 7.89 -19.77 20.56
C LEU A 178 6.45 -20.28 20.72
N ASN A 179 6.08 -20.68 21.94
CA ASN A 179 4.74 -21.18 22.25
C ASN A 179 3.68 -20.11 22.00
N ALA A 180 3.96 -18.82 22.27
CA ALA A 180 3.02 -17.75 21.96
C ALA A 180 2.67 -17.72 20.47
N ALA A 181 3.67 -17.74 19.58
CA ALA A 181 3.44 -17.75 18.13
C ALA A 181 2.71 -19.03 17.65
N ILE A 182 3.10 -20.21 18.16
CA ILE A 182 2.43 -21.48 17.83
C ILE A 182 0.98 -21.47 18.31
N ASN A 183 0.73 -21.01 19.54
CA ASN A 183 -0.60 -20.93 20.12
C ASN A 183 -1.47 -19.89 19.42
N SER A 184 -0.92 -18.80 18.87
CA SER A 184 -1.68 -17.88 18.01
C SER A 184 -2.25 -18.60 16.79
N VAL A 185 -1.48 -19.49 16.16
CA VAL A 185 -1.98 -20.31 15.03
C VAL A 185 -3.04 -21.30 15.50
N ALA A 186 -2.82 -22.00 16.61
CA ALA A 186 -3.82 -22.93 17.16
C ALA A 186 -5.13 -22.22 17.56
N ALA A 187 -5.03 -21.05 18.19
CA ALA A 187 -6.17 -20.21 18.55
C ALA A 187 -6.91 -19.71 17.31
N ALA A 188 -6.20 -19.32 16.24
CA ALA A 188 -6.80 -18.93 14.98
C ALA A 188 -7.64 -20.05 14.34
N VAL A 189 -7.12 -21.28 14.36
CA VAL A 189 -7.85 -22.48 13.91
C VAL A 189 -9.09 -22.69 14.76
N ALA A 190 -8.96 -22.65 16.09
CA ALA A 190 -10.02 -23.00 17.02
C ALA A 190 -11.15 -21.95 17.11
N THR A 191 -10.84 -20.66 16.97
CA THR A 191 -11.77 -19.58 17.33
C THR A 191 -12.48 -18.96 16.12
N TYR A 192 -11.82 -18.88 14.96
CA TYR A 192 -12.43 -18.33 13.74
C TYR A 192 -12.21 -19.19 12.50
N GLY A 193 -11.78 -20.45 12.68
CA GLY A 193 -11.75 -21.43 11.61
C GLY A 193 -10.68 -21.15 10.55
N LEU A 194 -9.49 -20.68 10.95
CA LEU A 194 -8.38 -20.51 10.02
C LEU A 194 -8.04 -21.86 9.34
N SER A 195 -8.00 -21.88 8.01
CA SER A 195 -7.48 -23.03 7.27
C SER A 195 -5.94 -23.03 7.33
N SER A 196 -5.36 -23.70 8.32
CA SER A 196 -3.91 -23.79 8.46
C SER A 196 -3.28 -24.79 7.49
N ALA A 197 -2.20 -24.40 6.81
CA ALA A 197 -1.29 -25.28 6.05
C ALA A 197 -0.14 -25.83 6.92
N GLY A 198 -0.25 -25.64 8.23
CA GLY A 198 0.74 -26.01 9.24
C GLY A 198 1.66 -24.85 9.64
N ILE A 199 2.65 -25.20 10.45
CA ILE A 199 3.72 -24.31 10.92
C ILE A 199 5.04 -24.87 10.39
N VAL A 200 5.92 -24.00 9.92
CA VAL A 200 7.31 -24.33 9.63
C VAL A 200 8.22 -23.45 10.47
N LEU A 201 9.21 -24.08 11.11
CA LEU A 201 10.22 -23.34 11.85
C LEU A 201 11.32 -22.85 10.91
N ILE A 202 11.73 -21.59 11.09
CA ILE A 202 12.88 -21.01 10.39
C ILE A 202 14.09 -21.19 11.30
N ASP A 203 14.93 -22.17 10.97
CA ASP A 203 16.19 -22.47 11.66
C ASP A 203 17.25 -22.86 10.62
N PRO A 204 18.37 -22.12 10.50
CA PRO A 204 18.75 -20.94 11.29
C PRO A 204 17.88 -19.70 11.00
N ALA A 205 17.82 -18.78 11.96
CA ALA A 205 17.00 -17.56 11.90
C ALA A 205 17.37 -16.61 10.75
N LEU A 206 16.42 -15.77 10.33
CA LEU A 206 16.71 -14.59 9.53
C LEU A 206 17.43 -13.54 10.40
N GLN A 207 17.97 -12.48 9.79
CA GLN A 207 18.41 -11.30 10.54
C GLN A 207 17.65 -10.08 10.05
N LEU A 208 16.76 -9.57 10.89
CA LEU A 208 16.07 -8.29 10.69
C LEU A 208 16.64 -7.30 11.69
N ALA A 209 17.08 -6.14 11.21
CA ALA A 209 17.57 -5.06 12.08
C ALA A 209 16.93 -3.74 11.67
N SER A 210 16.42 -3.02 12.67
CA SER A 210 15.87 -1.68 12.50
C SER A 210 16.97 -0.62 12.52
N HIS A 211 16.79 0.46 11.76
CA HIS A 211 17.56 1.69 11.92
C HIS A 211 16.73 2.90 11.47
N ALA A 212 17.07 4.08 11.98
CA ALA A 212 16.54 5.33 11.48
C ALA A 212 17.33 5.79 10.23
N THR A 213 16.64 6.23 9.19
CA THR A 213 17.29 6.86 8.02
C THR A 213 17.77 8.27 8.35
N PRO A 214 18.65 8.89 7.54
CA PRO A 214 19.01 10.31 7.72
C PRO A 214 17.81 11.27 7.68
N ALA A 215 16.73 10.88 6.98
CA ALA A 215 15.46 11.61 6.95
C ALA A 215 14.56 11.34 8.17
N GLY A 216 15.02 10.55 9.15
CA GLY A 216 14.29 10.22 10.38
C GLY A 216 13.23 9.12 10.24
N ARG A 217 13.08 8.52 9.06
CA ARG A 217 12.15 7.39 8.83
C ARG A 217 12.64 6.14 9.54
N ALA A 218 11.71 5.28 9.97
CA ALA A 218 12.06 3.93 10.40
C ALA A 218 12.27 3.04 9.16
N SER A 219 13.43 2.40 9.06
CA SER A 219 13.78 1.46 8.01
C SER A 219 14.57 0.28 8.60
N GLY A 220 15.18 -0.54 7.75
CA GLY A 220 15.96 -1.68 8.21
C GLY A 220 16.73 -2.41 7.14
N ALA A 221 17.31 -3.53 7.55
CA ALA A 221 17.93 -4.49 6.65
C ALA A 221 17.45 -5.90 6.98
N VAL A 222 17.29 -6.71 5.94
CA VAL A 222 16.98 -8.15 6.06
C VAL A 222 18.15 -8.93 5.49
N ARG A 223 18.75 -9.85 6.25
CA ARG A 223 19.78 -10.77 5.77
C ARG A 223 19.34 -12.21 5.89
N HIS A 224 19.98 -13.06 5.09
CA HIS A 224 19.70 -14.49 5.00
C HIS A 224 18.25 -14.81 4.62
N LEU A 225 17.62 -13.96 3.80
CA LEU A 225 16.23 -14.13 3.36
C LEU A 225 16.00 -15.52 2.70
N ASP A 226 17.02 -16.08 2.06
CA ASP A 226 17.04 -17.43 1.51
C ASP A 226 16.60 -18.52 2.51
N ARG A 227 16.90 -18.38 3.81
CA ARG A 227 16.50 -19.35 4.84
C ARG A 227 14.99 -19.50 4.96
N LEU A 228 14.24 -18.40 4.83
CA LEU A 228 12.77 -18.44 4.78
C LEU A 228 12.30 -19.17 3.52
N PHE A 229 12.89 -18.87 2.36
CA PHE A 229 12.51 -19.48 1.09
C PHE A 229 12.79 -20.98 1.08
N ASP A 230 13.90 -21.41 1.68
CA ASP A 230 14.25 -22.82 1.85
C ASP A 230 13.29 -23.51 2.82
N ALA A 231 12.94 -22.88 3.95
CA ALA A 231 11.98 -23.41 4.92
C ALA A 231 10.60 -23.68 4.29
N VAL A 232 10.10 -22.78 3.44
CA VAL A 232 8.80 -22.95 2.78
C VAL A 232 8.86 -23.76 1.48
N ARG A 233 10.06 -24.11 0.99
CA ARG A 233 10.26 -24.69 -0.35
C ARG A 233 9.49 -25.97 -0.57
N ALA A 234 9.58 -26.91 0.38
CA ALA A 234 8.93 -28.21 0.30
C ALA A 234 7.39 -28.12 0.37
N LYS A 235 6.85 -26.98 0.83
CA LYS A 235 5.41 -26.74 0.96
C LYS A 235 4.83 -25.89 -0.18
N ARG A 236 5.62 -25.48 -1.17
CA ARG A 236 5.10 -24.68 -2.29
C ARG A 236 3.90 -25.36 -2.96
N GLY A 237 2.85 -24.59 -3.22
CA GLY A 237 1.57 -25.06 -3.77
C GLY A 237 0.59 -25.62 -2.74
N GLN A 238 1.02 -25.88 -1.50
CA GLN A 238 0.17 -26.37 -0.42
C GLN A 238 -0.52 -25.25 0.38
N PHE A 239 -0.08 -24.01 0.20
CA PHE A 239 -0.60 -22.82 0.86
C PHE A 239 -0.88 -21.71 -0.15
N ASP A 240 -1.82 -20.84 0.19
CA ASP A 240 -2.25 -19.71 -0.63
C ASP A 240 -1.73 -18.37 -0.08
N ALA A 241 -1.38 -18.31 1.21
CA ALA A 241 -0.85 -17.12 1.89
C ALA A 241 0.19 -17.50 2.96
N LEU A 242 1.11 -16.58 3.27
CA LEU A 242 2.24 -16.79 4.18
C LEU A 242 2.22 -15.79 5.34
N ALA A 243 2.06 -16.29 6.55
CA ALA A 243 2.19 -15.53 7.79
C ALA A 243 3.61 -15.72 8.34
N ILE A 244 4.32 -14.63 8.64
CA ILE A 244 5.71 -14.69 9.13
C ILE A 244 5.78 -14.11 10.55
N SER A 245 6.43 -14.80 11.47
CA SER A 245 6.74 -14.30 12.81
C SER A 245 8.22 -14.47 13.08
N THR A 246 8.96 -13.35 13.15
CA THR A 246 10.42 -13.33 13.33
C THR A 246 10.85 -12.26 14.32
N ARG A 247 12.04 -12.42 14.91
CA ARG A 247 12.61 -11.39 15.76
C ARG A 247 13.11 -10.24 14.91
N VAL A 248 12.91 -9.02 15.41
CA VAL A 248 13.48 -7.81 14.82
C VAL A 248 14.43 -7.21 15.83
N GLN A 249 15.69 -7.07 15.46
CA GLN A 249 16.70 -6.44 16.30
C GLN A 249 16.41 -4.94 16.39
N VAL A 250 16.01 -4.50 17.58
CA VAL A 250 15.87 -3.10 17.97
C VAL A 250 16.69 -2.88 19.22
N ASP A 251 17.52 -1.83 19.23
CA ASP A 251 18.34 -1.51 20.39
C ASP A 251 17.44 -1.26 21.62
N ALA A 252 17.76 -1.88 22.76
CA ALA A 252 16.93 -1.78 23.96
C ALA A 252 16.64 -0.32 24.39
N PRO A 253 17.61 0.63 24.36
CA PRO A 253 17.32 2.04 24.63
C PRO A 253 16.30 2.65 23.66
N CYS A 254 16.34 2.25 22.37
CA CYS A 254 15.37 2.70 21.37
C CYS A 254 13.96 2.16 21.67
N ARG A 255 13.85 0.86 21.98
CA ARG A 255 12.57 0.23 22.36
C ARG A 255 11.95 0.89 23.59
N THR A 256 12.72 1.08 24.66
CA THR A 256 12.23 1.73 25.88
C THR A 256 11.86 3.20 25.62
N ALA A 257 12.66 3.93 24.83
CA ALA A 257 12.35 5.31 24.48
C ALA A 257 11.04 5.43 23.69
N TYR A 258 10.77 4.51 22.75
CA TYR A 258 9.54 4.49 21.97
C TYR A 258 8.28 4.38 22.86
N TYR A 259 8.22 3.38 23.76
CA TYR A 259 7.05 3.24 24.63
C TYR A 259 6.88 4.42 25.61
N ARG A 260 7.98 5.06 26.00
CA ARG A 260 7.97 6.23 26.90
C ARG A 260 7.79 7.57 26.18
N SER A 261 7.81 7.60 24.86
CA SER A 261 7.73 8.86 24.10
C SER A 261 6.29 9.37 23.94
N HIS A 262 5.30 8.71 24.54
CA HIS A 262 3.88 9.06 24.36
C HIS A 262 3.48 9.23 22.88
N GLY A 263 4.01 8.35 22.02
CA GLY A 263 3.72 8.30 20.58
C GLY A 263 4.31 9.46 19.76
N GLU A 264 5.34 10.13 20.27
CA GLU A 264 6.15 11.08 19.49
C GLU A 264 7.20 10.42 18.59
N LEU A 265 7.72 9.25 18.99
CA LEU A 265 8.72 8.52 18.22
C LEU A 265 8.08 7.59 17.18
N VAL A 266 8.75 7.48 16.04
CA VAL A 266 8.37 6.57 14.96
C VAL A 266 8.46 5.12 15.45
N ASN A 267 7.48 4.30 15.10
CA ASN A 267 7.54 2.86 15.34
C ASN A 267 8.81 2.27 14.66
N PRO A 268 9.75 1.69 15.42
CA PRO A 268 11.01 1.19 14.88
C PRO A 268 10.87 -0.13 14.10
N TRP A 269 9.79 -0.88 14.29
CA TRP A 269 9.60 -2.18 13.62
C TRP A 269 9.04 -2.02 12.20
N GLY A 270 8.03 -1.16 12.01
CA GLY A 270 7.20 -1.17 10.79
C GLY A 270 7.97 -1.04 9.47
N GLY A 271 9.08 -0.28 9.47
CA GLY A 271 9.93 -0.11 8.30
C GLY A 271 10.53 -1.43 7.78
N VAL A 272 11.22 -2.19 8.65
CA VAL A 272 11.87 -3.45 8.25
C VAL A 272 10.87 -4.57 7.97
N GLU A 273 9.72 -4.56 8.65
CA GLU A 273 8.62 -5.49 8.40
C GLU A 273 8.03 -5.28 6.99
N ALA A 274 7.86 -4.02 6.58
CA ALA A 274 7.46 -3.69 5.21
C ALA A 274 8.51 -4.19 4.20
N LEU A 275 9.80 -4.00 4.45
CA LEU A 275 10.86 -4.50 3.57
C LEU A 275 10.82 -6.02 3.39
N LEU A 276 10.66 -6.77 4.49
CA LEU A 276 10.53 -8.22 4.46
C LEU A 276 9.30 -8.65 3.64
N THR A 277 8.13 -8.09 3.95
CA THR A 277 6.87 -8.49 3.31
C THR A 277 6.81 -8.10 1.83
N HIS A 278 7.34 -6.92 1.45
CA HIS A 278 7.48 -6.53 0.04
C HIS A 278 8.38 -7.51 -0.72
N ALA A 279 9.53 -7.90 -0.15
CA ALA A 279 10.44 -8.84 -0.78
C ALA A 279 9.77 -10.21 -0.99
N VAL A 280 9.12 -10.74 0.03
CA VAL A 280 8.51 -12.07 -0.02
C VAL A 280 7.30 -12.08 -0.96
N SER A 281 6.39 -11.10 -0.87
CA SER A 281 5.23 -10.99 -1.77
C SER A 281 5.65 -10.82 -3.23
N THR A 282 6.70 -10.03 -3.49
CA THR A 282 7.23 -9.83 -4.85
C THR A 282 7.81 -11.12 -5.43
N LEU A 283 8.61 -11.86 -4.64
CA LEU A 283 9.32 -13.05 -5.12
C LEU A 283 8.47 -14.33 -5.13
N LEU A 284 7.47 -14.45 -4.24
CA LEU A 284 6.58 -15.61 -4.18
C LEU A 284 5.26 -15.41 -4.95
N GLY A 285 4.82 -14.17 -5.15
CA GLY A 285 3.55 -13.88 -5.82
C GLY A 285 2.31 -14.32 -5.02
N ILE A 286 2.43 -14.36 -3.69
CA ILE A 286 1.32 -14.70 -2.78
C ILE A 286 1.15 -13.64 -1.70
N PRO A 287 -0.04 -13.51 -1.11
CA PRO A 287 -0.24 -12.68 0.06
C PRO A 287 0.70 -13.05 1.20
N THR A 288 1.40 -12.04 1.73
CA THR A 288 2.32 -12.19 2.84
C THR A 288 2.11 -11.06 3.84
N ALA A 289 2.17 -11.38 5.13
CA ALA A 289 2.24 -10.38 6.19
C ALA A 289 3.12 -10.88 7.34
N HIS A 290 3.66 -9.93 8.10
CA HIS A 290 4.63 -10.16 9.16
C HIS A 290 4.12 -9.60 10.49
N ALA A 291 4.46 -10.28 11.58
CA ALA A 291 4.33 -9.77 12.94
C ALA A 291 5.65 -10.00 13.70
N PRO A 292 6.07 -9.07 14.57
CA PRO A 292 7.29 -9.25 15.34
C PRO A 292 7.13 -10.36 16.38
N MET A 293 8.25 -10.97 16.74
CA MET A 293 8.39 -11.87 17.88
C MET A 293 9.30 -11.20 18.92
N TYR A 294 8.98 -11.37 20.21
CA TYR A 294 9.84 -10.91 21.30
C TYR A 294 11.25 -11.50 21.23
N GLU A 295 12.24 -10.74 21.66
CA GLU A 295 13.63 -11.19 21.71
C GLU A 295 13.92 -12.14 22.88
N SER A 296 13.14 -12.05 23.97
CA SER A 296 13.22 -12.91 25.16
C SER A 296 11.96 -12.81 26.02
N VAL A 297 11.77 -13.74 26.96
CA VAL A 297 10.72 -13.65 27.99
C VAL A 297 10.92 -12.42 28.89
N ALA A 298 12.17 -12.01 29.11
CA ALA A 298 12.47 -10.81 29.90
C ALA A 298 11.91 -9.55 29.24
N VAL A 299 12.03 -9.42 27.91
CA VAL A 299 11.42 -8.31 27.17
C VAL A 299 9.89 -8.41 27.17
N ALA A 300 9.35 -9.63 27.00
CA ALA A 300 7.91 -9.86 27.00
C ALA A 300 7.21 -9.49 28.33
N HIS A 301 7.93 -9.60 29.44
CA HIS A 301 7.44 -9.27 30.78
C HIS A 301 7.93 -7.91 31.31
N GLU A 302 8.58 -7.10 30.47
CA GLU A 302 9.02 -5.75 30.86
C GLU A 302 7.79 -4.88 31.20
N ASP A 303 7.75 -4.31 32.40
CA ASP A 303 6.68 -3.37 32.78
C ASP A 303 6.95 -2.00 32.14
N ILE A 304 6.27 -1.76 31.02
CA ILE A 304 6.32 -0.50 30.27
C ILE A 304 5.30 0.54 30.79
N GLY A 305 4.51 0.20 31.81
CA GLY A 305 3.46 1.05 32.37
C GLY A 305 2.28 1.30 31.42
N VAL A 306 1.48 2.33 31.73
CA VAL A 306 0.40 2.79 30.85
C VAL A 306 1.01 3.62 29.72
N VAL A 307 0.91 3.11 28.49
CA VAL A 307 1.40 3.77 27.26
C VAL A 307 0.34 4.66 26.62
N ASP A 308 0.72 5.44 25.61
CA ASP A 308 -0.23 6.16 24.74
C ASP A 308 -1.25 5.18 24.15
N ALA A 309 -2.52 5.61 24.06
CA ALA A 309 -3.62 4.78 23.56
C ALA A 309 -3.37 4.21 22.15
N ARG A 310 -2.61 4.92 21.30
CA ARG A 310 -2.22 4.47 19.95
C ARG A 310 -1.29 3.25 19.95
N MET A 311 -0.57 3.01 21.05
CA MET A 311 0.34 1.88 21.23
C MET A 311 -0.21 0.80 22.16
N ALA A 312 -1.37 1.04 22.79
CA ALA A 312 -1.92 0.16 23.82
C ALA A 312 -2.18 -1.27 23.33
N ALA A 313 -2.51 -1.45 22.04
CA ALA A 313 -2.67 -2.76 21.43
C ALA A 313 -1.36 -3.58 21.46
N GLU A 314 -0.20 -2.93 21.29
CA GLU A 314 1.12 -3.55 21.42
C GLU A 314 1.36 -4.00 22.88
N ALA A 315 1.06 -3.12 23.84
CA ALA A 315 1.30 -3.37 25.26
C ALA A 315 0.50 -4.55 25.86
N ILE A 316 -0.70 -4.84 25.33
CA ILE A 316 -1.53 -5.96 25.80
C ILE A 316 -1.29 -7.28 25.04
N SER A 317 -0.46 -7.25 24.00
CA SER A 317 -0.24 -8.39 23.12
C SER A 317 0.90 -9.27 23.60
N THR A 318 0.82 -10.56 23.28
CA THR A 318 1.87 -11.53 23.66
C THR A 318 2.45 -12.21 22.42
N GLY A 319 1.61 -12.52 21.44
CA GLY A 319 2.03 -13.19 20.21
C GLY A 319 2.25 -12.24 19.05
N PHE A 320 1.56 -11.09 19.02
CA PHE A 320 1.45 -10.14 17.89
C PHE A 320 0.91 -10.73 16.58
N PHE A 321 0.81 -12.05 16.49
CA PHE A 321 0.68 -12.80 15.26
C PHE A 321 -0.78 -12.96 14.81
N MET A 322 -1.71 -12.80 15.74
CA MET A 322 -3.12 -13.02 15.47
C MET A 322 -3.67 -12.08 14.39
N CYS A 323 -3.21 -10.82 14.35
CA CYS A 323 -3.68 -9.86 13.35
C CYS A 323 -3.36 -10.28 11.91
N VAL A 324 -2.16 -10.82 11.72
CA VAL A 324 -1.65 -11.30 10.43
C VAL A 324 -2.44 -12.52 9.98
N LEU A 325 -2.66 -13.48 10.89
CA LEU A 325 -3.43 -14.68 10.60
C LEU A 325 -4.87 -14.33 10.19
N LYS A 326 -5.49 -13.38 10.90
CA LYS A 326 -6.85 -12.92 10.61
C LYS A 326 -6.94 -12.23 9.24
N GLY A 327 -6.03 -11.31 8.93
CA GLY A 327 -6.00 -10.63 7.63
C GLY A 327 -5.71 -11.56 6.46
N LEU A 328 -4.74 -12.47 6.62
CA LEU A 328 -4.36 -13.43 5.57
C LEU A 328 -5.41 -14.51 5.34
N GLN A 329 -6.32 -14.77 6.28
CA GLN A 329 -7.43 -15.71 6.09
C GLN A 329 -8.23 -15.40 4.81
N GLN A 330 -8.43 -14.12 4.50
CA GLN A 330 -9.28 -13.67 3.38
C GLN A 330 -8.57 -12.69 2.43
N SER A 331 -7.26 -12.52 2.56
CA SER A 331 -6.48 -11.73 1.63
C SER A 331 -6.70 -12.21 0.19
N PRO A 332 -6.93 -11.31 -0.79
CA PRO A 332 -7.20 -11.71 -2.17
C PRO A 332 -6.00 -12.41 -2.80
N ARG A 333 -6.25 -13.40 -3.66
CA ARG A 333 -5.19 -14.00 -4.50
C ARG A 333 -4.66 -12.96 -5.48
N ILE A 334 -3.35 -12.93 -5.62
CA ILE A 334 -2.65 -12.07 -6.57
C ILE A 334 -2.73 -12.71 -7.96
N VAL A 335 -3.26 -11.99 -8.94
CA VAL A 335 -3.39 -12.44 -10.33
C VAL A 335 -2.49 -11.56 -11.21
N THR A 336 -1.55 -12.14 -11.94
CA THR A 336 -0.59 -11.39 -12.77
C THR A 336 -0.69 -11.70 -14.26
N ASP A 337 -1.37 -12.79 -14.61
CA ASP A 337 -1.66 -13.16 -16.00
C ASP A 337 -2.78 -12.26 -16.55
N GLU A 338 -2.56 -11.67 -17.73
CA GLU A 338 -3.46 -10.67 -18.33
C GLU A 338 -4.84 -11.23 -18.64
N ALA A 339 -4.91 -12.43 -19.19
CA ALA A 339 -6.18 -13.08 -19.50
C ALA A 339 -6.96 -13.34 -18.20
N SER A 340 -6.28 -13.79 -17.16
CA SER A 340 -6.84 -14.03 -15.84
C SER A 340 -7.27 -12.75 -15.11
N MET A 341 -6.60 -11.61 -15.36
CA MET A 341 -6.98 -10.30 -14.82
C MET A 341 -8.30 -9.78 -15.41
N ARG A 342 -8.65 -10.21 -16.63
CA ARG A 342 -9.94 -9.89 -17.27
C ARG A 342 -11.08 -10.82 -16.82
N ALA A 343 -10.79 -11.82 -16.00
CA ALA A 343 -11.82 -12.74 -15.53
C ALA A 343 -12.82 -12.02 -14.61
N PRO A 344 -14.13 -12.35 -14.69
CA PRO A 344 -15.13 -11.77 -13.80
C PRO A 344 -14.76 -11.94 -12.31
N GLY A 345 -14.97 -10.88 -11.52
CA GLY A 345 -14.69 -10.87 -10.09
C GLY A 345 -13.21 -10.68 -9.71
N VAL A 346 -12.32 -10.41 -10.67
CA VAL A 346 -10.96 -9.93 -10.39
C VAL A 346 -10.95 -8.41 -10.42
N LEU A 347 -10.57 -7.77 -9.32
CA LEU A 347 -10.41 -6.33 -9.24
C LEU A 347 -9.05 -5.93 -9.81
N THR A 348 -9.02 -4.91 -10.64
CA THR A 348 -7.82 -4.34 -11.28
C THR A 348 -7.77 -2.82 -11.05
N ALA A 349 -6.79 -2.12 -11.65
CA ALA A 349 -6.76 -0.66 -11.65
C ALA A 349 -8.03 -0.02 -12.27
N MET A 350 -8.75 -0.75 -13.13
CA MET A 350 -10.03 -0.29 -13.69
C MET A 350 -11.12 -0.17 -12.62
N ASP A 351 -11.04 -0.97 -11.56
CA ASP A 351 -12.05 -1.06 -10.51
C ASP A 351 -11.79 -0.09 -9.35
N VAL A 352 -10.68 0.64 -9.34
CA VAL A 352 -10.36 1.63 -8.29
C VAL A 352 -10.96 2.99 -8.65
N SER A 353 -11.92 3.44 -7.84
CA SER A 353 -12.66 4.69 -8.03
C SER A 353 -11.92 5.91 -7.48
N CYS A 354 -11.23 5.77 -6.34
CA CYS A 354 -10.33 6.79 -5.82
C CYS A 354 -9.26 6.22 -4.88
N LEU A 355 -8.19 7.00 -4.69
CA LEU A 355 -7.14 6.75 -3.70
C LEU A 355 -7.25 7.81 -2.58
N VAL A 356 -7.27 7.36 -1.33
CA VAL A 356 -7.11 8.20 -0.14
C VAL A 356 -5.73 7.99 0.45
N ILE A 357 -5.01 9.07 0.69
CA ILE A 357 -3.63 9.03 1.18
C ILE A 357 -3.32 10.27 2.05
N PRO A 358 -2.45 10.18 3.07
CA PRO A 358 -1.92 11.37 3.73
C PRO A 358 -1.25 12.30 2.73
N ASP A 359 -1.37 13.62 2.95
CA ASP A 359 -0.64 14.58 2.12
C ASP A 359 0.88 14.39 2.24
N GLY A 360 1.62 14.80 1.20
CA GLY A 360 3.07 14.66 1.09
C GLY A 360 3.58 13.22 0.83
N CYS A 361 2.73 12.20 0.91
CA CYS A 361 3.14 10.82 0.67
C CYS A 361 3.29 10.51 -0.83
N ILE A 362 4.53 10.47 -1.32
CA ILE A 362 4.85 10.12 -2.70
C ILE A 362 5.55 8.76 -2.74
N GLY A 363 4.85 7.76 -3.25
CA GLY A 363 5.38 6.45 -3.62
C GLY A 363 4.68 5.93 -4.86
N LEU A 364 4.97 4.70 -5.27
CA LEU A 364 4.36 4.11 -6.47
C LEU A 364 2.83 4.10 -6.47
N PRO A 365 2.11 3.82 -5.36
CA PRO A 365 0.65 3.94 -5.33
C PRO A 365 0.13 5.30 -5.79
N MET A 366 0.75 6.39 -5.31
CA MET A 366 0.34 7.76 -5.63
C MET A 366 0.71 8.12 -7.08
N LEU A 367 1.96 7.82 -7.48
CA LEU A 367 2.41 8.08 -8.86
C LEU A 367 1.59 7.29 -9.88
N ALA A 368 1.25 6.04 -9.57
CA ALA A 368 0.36 5.23 -10.36
C ALA A 368 -1.04 5.85 -10.44
N ALA A 369 -1.62 6.29 -9.32
CA ALA A 369 -2.95 6.93 -9.33
C ALA A 369 -2.97 8.19 -10.21
N LEU A 370 -1.93 9.03 -10.14
CA LEU A 370 -1.73 10.18 -11.01
C LEU A 370 -1.70 9.75 -12.49
N GLU A 371 -0.82 8.81 -12.84
CA GLU A 371 -0.67 8.32 -14.21
C GLU A 371 -1.90 7.56 -14.72
N GLN A 372 -2.68 6.92 -13.84
CA GLN A 372 -3.96 6.28 -14.16
C GLN A 372 -5.10 7.28 -14.34
N GLY A 373 -4.97 8.51 -13.81
CA GLY A 373 -6.07 9.46 -13.71
C GLY A 373 -7.14 9.02 -12.71
N ILE A 374 -6.73 8.28 -11.67
CA ILE A 374 -7.57 7.94 -10.53
C ILE A 374 -7.65 9.18 -9.63
N PRO A 375 -8.86 9.65 -9.26
CA PRO A 375 -9.01 10.72 -8.28
C PRO A 375 -8.25 10.42 -6.98
N VAL A 376 -7.46 11.39 -6.51
CA VAL A 376 -6.73 11.30 -5.24
C VAL A 376 -7.30 12.29 -4.23
N ILE A 377 -7.59 11.80 -3.04
CA ILE A 377 -8.00 12.58 -1.87
C ILE A 377 -6.80 12.60 -0.90
N ALA A 378 -6.13 13.74 -0.82
CA ALA A 378 -5.01 13.99 0.09
C ALA A 378 -5.52 14.54 1.42
N VAL A 379 -5.14 13.89 2.53
CA VAL A 379 -5.57 14.26 3.88
C VAL A 379 -4.45 15.02 4.60
N ARG A 380 -4.59 16.34 4.71
CA ARG A 380 -3.56 17.23 5.30
C ARG A 380 -3.35 17.00 6.79
N GLY A 381 -4.41 16.74 7.54
CA GLY A 381 -4.33 16.54 8.99
C GLY A 381 -3.65 15.25 9.42
N ASN A 382 -3.38 14.31 8.51
CA ASN A 382 -2.54 13.15 8.82
C ASN A 382 -1.07 13.49 8.52
N ILE A 383 -0.49 14.31 9.38
CA ILE A 383 0.87 14.83 9.25
C ILE A 383 1.86 13.65 9.27
N SER A 384 2.91 13.74 8.46
CA SER A 384 3.99 12.76 8.37
C SER A 384 5.34 13.45 8.19
N MET A 385 6.43 12.68 8.18
CA MET A 385 7.80 13.18 7.97
C MET A 385 8.14 13.46 6.49
N MET A 386 7.17 13.34 5.58
CA MET A 386 7.39 13.52 4.16
C MET A 386 7.39 15.01 3.79
N HIS A 387 8.40 15.45 3.01
CA HIS A 387 8.60 16.86 2.67
C HIS A 387 8.17 17.13 1.22
N ASN A 388 6.96 16.70 0.87
CA ASN A 388 6.39 16.90 -0.45
C ASN A 388 5.05 17.62 -0.35
N ARG A 389 4.63 18.25 -1.45
CA ARG A 389 3.28 18.78 -1.61
C ARG A 389 2.64 18.09 -2.81
N LEU A 390 1.57 17.33 -2.58
CA LEU A 390 0.93 16.60 -3.66
C LEU A 390 0.30 17.54 -4.68
N ALA A 391 -0.13 18.73 -4.26
CA ALA A 391 -0.68 19.76 -5.14
C ALA A 391 0.29 20.24 -6.25
N ASP A 392 1.60 20.07 -6.07
CA ASP A 392 2.63 20.49 -7.03
C ASP A 392 2.81 19.49 -8.19
N LEU A 393 2.11 18.35 -8.16
CA LEU A 393 2.11 17.35 -9.23
C LEU A 393 1.17 17.77 -10.37
N PRO A 394 1.41 17.29 -11.61
CA PRO A 394 0.65 17.70 -12.80
C PRO A 394 -0.72 17.04 -12.88
N TRP A 395 -1.62 17.39 -11.97
CA TRP A 395 -2.98 16.85 -11.92
C TRP A 395 -3.84 17.35 -13.07
N ALA A 396 -4.59 16.43 -13.69
CA ALA A 396 -5.71 16.82 -14.53
C ALA A 396 -6.85 17.41 -13.70
N GLN A 397 -7.66 18.28 -14.31
CA GLN A 397 -8.82 18.90 -13.67
C GLN A 397 -9.72 17.84 -13.01
N GLY A 398 -10.09 18.07 -11.75
CA GLY A 398 -10.98 17.17 -11.01
C GLY A 398 -10.38 15.81 -10.65
N ARG A 399 -9.04 15.67 -10.65
CA ARG A 399 -8.35 14.42 -10.22
C ARG A 399 -7.62 14.53 -8.90
N PHE A 400 -7.57 15.71 -8.29
CA PHE A 400 -6.92 15.94 -7.00
C PHE A 400 -7.81 16.75 -6.09
N TYR A 401 -7.92 16.30 -4.84
CA TYR A 401 -8.74 16.90 -3.81
C TYR A 401 -7.96 16.90 -2.51
N GLU A 402 -7.88 18.05 -1.86
CA GLU A 402 -7.30 18.15 -0.53
C GLU A 402 -8.39 18.39 0.51
N VAL A 403 -8.27 17.69 1.62
CA VAL A 403 -9.15 17.79 2.79
C VAL A 403 -8.34 17.90 4.07
N ASP A 404 -8.93 18.48 5.11
CA ASP A 404 -8.21 18.66 6.37
C ASP A 404 -8.15 17.37 7.20
N ASN A 405 -9.13 16.47 7.06
CA ASN A 405 -9.24 15.28 7.89
C ASN A 405 -9.99 14.13 7.19
N TYR A 406 -9.97 12.94 7.80
CA TYR A 406 -10.64 11.77 7.25
C TYR A 406 -12.18 11.85 7.25
N LEU A 407 -12.80 12.72 8.07
CA LEU A 407 -14.26 12.93 8.03
C LEU A 407 -14.67 13.62 6.73
N GLU A 408 -13.90 14.64 6.32
CA GLU A 408 -14.07 15.31 5.02
C GLU A 408 -13.77 14.37 3.85
N ALA A 409 -12.73 13.54 3.95
CA ALA A 409 -12.43 12.53 2.92
C ALA A 409 -13.63 11.60 2.67
N VAL A 410 -14.28 11.16 3.75
CA VAL A 410 -15.49 10.33 3.72
C VAL A 410 -16.67 11.08 3.09
N GLY A 411 -16.83 12.38 3.39
CA GLY A 411 -17.81 13.23 2.73
C GLY A 411 -17.60 13.33 1.20
N LEU A 412 -16.34 13.49 0.77
CA LEU A 412 -16.00 13.48 -0.66
C LEU A 412 -16.26 12.13 -1.32
N ILE A 413 -15.94 11.02 -0.66
CA ILE A 413 -16.25 9.67 -1.16
C ILE A 413 -17.76 9.48 -1.33
N ALA A 414 -18.55 9.93 -0.36
CA ALA A 414 -20.01 9.87 -0.45
C ALA A 414 -20.52 10.70 -1.65
N ALA A 415 -19.94 11.88 -1.91
CA ALA A 415 -20.27 12.69 -3.08
C ALA A 415 -19.88 12.00 -4.39
N PHE A 416 -18.65 11.48 -4.50
CA PHE A 416 -18.18 10.77 -5.69
C PHE A 416 -19.00 9.53 -6.00
N LYS A 417 -19.31 8.71 -4.99
CA LYS A 417 -20.16 7.52 -5.14
C LYS A 417 -21.56 7.86 -5.69
N ARG A 418 -22.06 9.08 -5.46
CA ARG A 418 -23.35 9.56 -5.94
C ARG A 418 -23.26 10.42 -7.20
N GLY A 419 -22.07 10.61 -7.77
CA GLY A 419 -21.87 11.48 -8.93
C GLY A 419 -22.14 12.97 -8.64
N ILE A 420 -22.03 13.38 -7.38
CA ILE A 420 -22.23 14.78 -6.96
C ILE A 420 -20.91 15.52 -7.10
N ALA A 421 -20.90 16.60 -7.89
CA ALA A 421 -19.73 17.47 -8.02
C ALA A 421 -19.44 18.20 -6.69
N PRO A 422 -18.25 18.07 -6.07
CA PRO A 422 -17.95 18.70 -4.79
C PRO A 422 -18.14 20.22 -4.78
N ASP A 423 -17.82 20.91 -5.88
CA ASP A 423 -17.96 22.37 -5.97
C ASP A 423 -19.42 22.83 -5.86
N SER A 424 -20.39 21.98 -6.21
CA SER A 424 -21.82 22.28 -6.05
C SER A 424 -22.27 22.36 -4.59
N LEU A 425 -21.47 21.81 -3.67
CA LEU A 425 -21.71 21.84 -2.22
C LEU A 425 -21.10 23.07 -1.55
N ARG A 426 -20.32 23.88 -2.29
CA ARG A 426 -19.68 25.10 -1.79
C ARG A 426 -20.46 26.35 -2.19
N ARG A 427 -20.24 27.47 -1.49
CA ARG A 427 -20.90 28.75 -1.80
C ARG A 427 -19.89 29.92 -1.83
N PRO A 428 -20.10 30.90 -2.72
CA PRO A 428 -21.15 30.96 -3.75
C PRO A 428 -20.90 29.94 -4.88
N LEU A 429 -21.93 29.60 -5.66
CA LEU A 429 -21.75 28.79 -6.87
C LEU A 429 -21.00 29.62 -7.94
N PRO A 430 -20.05 29.04 -8.70
CA PRO A 430 -19.39 29.74 -9.79
C PRO A 430 -20.41 30.21 -10.84
N ALA A 431 -20.21 31.41 -11.39
CA ALA A 431 -21.01 31.87 -12.53
C ALA A 431 -20.76 30.96 -13.74
N LEU A 432 -21.83 30.59 -14.45
CA LEU A 432 -21.73 29.77 -15.65
C LEU A 432 -21.21 30.63 -16.81
N HIS A 433 -20.14 30.18 -17.47
CA HIS A 433 -19.65 30.80 -18.69
C HIS A 433 -20.53 30.34 -19.87
N VAL A 434 -21.14 31.29 -20.57
CA VAL A 434 -21.93 31.01 -21.77
C VAL A 434 -21.09 31.38 -22.98
N GLU A 435 -20.60 30.37 -23.70
CA GLU A 435 -19.94 30.56 -24.99
C GLU A 435 -20.96 30.41 -26.12
N VAL A 436 -20.99 31.38 -27.02
CA VAL A 436 -21.68 31.23 -28.30
C VAL A 436 -20.72 30.48 -29.22
N ALA A 437 -21.16 29.34 -29.75
CA ALA A 437 -20.34 28.53 -30.65
C ALA A 437 -19.82 29.40 -31.80
N ALA A 438 -18.52 29.35 -32.06
CA ALA A 438 -17.96 29.97 -33.24
C ALA A 438 -18.64 29.35 -34.47
N GLN A 439 -19.26 30.19 -35.30
CA GLN A 439 -19.77 29.74 -36.59
C GLN A 439 -18.59 29.15 -37.34
N ALA A 440 -18.74 27.90 -37.80
CA ALA A 440 -17.75 27.30 -38.68
C ALA A 440 -17.51 28.26 -39.85
N PRO A 441 -16.26 28.53 -40.27
CA PRO A 441 -16.03 29.33 -41.46
C PRO A 441 -16.84 28.71 -42.60
N GLU A 442 -17.70 29.53 -43.23
CA GLU A 442 -18.47 29.12 -44.40
C GLU A 442 -17.51 28.39 -45.34
N HIS A 443 -17.69 27.07 -45.46
CA HIS A 443 -17.04 26.36 -46.54
C HIS A 443 -17.60 26.99 -47.80
N ALA A 444 -16.75 27.72 -48.55
CA ALA A 444 -17.07 28.22 -49.86
C ALA A 444 -17.72 27.07 -50.64
N ALA A 445 -19.03 27.18 -50.85
CA ALA A 445 -19.84 26.12 -51.42
C ALA A 445 -19.22 25.74 -52.77
N ARG A 446 -18.82 24.47 -52.92
CA ARG A 446 -18.57 23.94 -54.27
C ARG A 446 -19.87 24.11 -55.04
N PRO A 447 -19.85 24.60 -56.30
CA PRO A 447 -21.06 24.75 -57.10
C PRO A 447 -21.58 23.35 -57.46
N GLY A 448 -22.42 22.80 -56.59
CA GLY A 448 -23.18 21.58 -56.76
C GLY A 448 -24.64 21.90 -56.50
N ALA A 449 -25.52 21.42 -57.39
CA ALA A 449 -26.94 21.73 -57.44
C ALA A 449 -27.60 21.70 -56.05
N ALA A 450 -28.22 22.82 -55.67
CA ALA A 450 -28.94 22.96 -54.42
C ALA A 450 -30.12 21.97 -54.37
N LEU A 451 -30.23 21.21 -53.28
CA LEU A 451 -31.45 20.50 -52.94
C LEU A 451 -32.52 21.54 -52.56
N PRO A 452 -33.81 21.32 -52.89
CA PRO A 452 -34.88 22.26 -52.53
C PRO A 452 -34.98 22.41 -51.01
N GLU A 453 -35.22 23.63 -50.54
CA GLU A 453 -35.40 23.92 -49.12
C GLU A 453 -36.68 23.25 -48.57
N PRO A 454 -36.69 22.82 -47.29
CA PRO A 454 -37.89 22.25 -46.70
C PRO A 454 -38.97 23.31 -46.46
N ASP A 455 -40.13 23.14 -47.10
CA ASP A 455 -41.34 24.00 -47.06
C ASP A 455 -42.01 24.20 -45.68
N TYR A 456 -41.38 23.80 -44.56
CA TYR A 456 -41.99 23.86 -43.23
C TYR A 456 -41.29 24.79 -42.24
N LEU A 457 -40.28 25.54 -42.65
CA LEU A 457 -39.73 26.62 -41.82
C LEU A 457 -40.57 27.88 -42.06
N PRO A 458 -41.26 28.41 -41.04
CA PRO A 458 -41.91 29.71 -41.20
C PRO A 458 -40.84 30.79 -41.41
N ASP A 459 -41.11 31.71 -42.34
CA ASP A 459 -40.29 32.89 -42.58
C ASP A 459 -40.03 33.60 -41.24
N LEU A 460 -38.75 33.70 -40.85
CA LEU A 460 -38.30 34.43 -39.66
C LEU A 460 -38.10 35.92 -39.96
#